data_AF-A0A1V1NUQ2-F1
#
_entry.id   AF-A0A1V1NUQ2-F1
#
_cell.length_a   1.000
_cell.length_b   1.000
_cell.length_c   1.000
_cell.angle_alpha   90.00
_cell.angle_beta   90.00
_cell.angle_gamma   90.00
#
_symmetry.space_group_name_H-M   'P 1'
#
loop_
_entity.id
_entity.type
_entity.pdbx_description
1 polymer ?
#
loop_
_entity_poly.entity_id
_entity_poly.type
_entity_poly.pdbx_seq_one_letter_code
_entity_poly.pdbx_strand_id
1 'polypeptide(L)'
;MGRIVNAYLDLAEERAKRKIPMTMEDWAERLDMFLEFDDREILKNSGKVSAKIAKDHAESEFEKYRIIQDRLFESDFDRVLKQLKQKD
;
A
#
# COMPACT_ATOMS: atom_id res chain seq x y z
N MET A 1 2.52 9.55 2.02
CA MET A 1 2.31 8.21 2.63
C MET A 1 3.25 7.14 2.08
N GLY A 2 3.49 7.02 0.77
CA GLY A 2 4.36 5.95 0.23
C GLY A 2 5.82 5.93 0.75
N ARG A 3 6.41 7.08 1.12
CA ARG A 3 7.81 7.14 1.57
C ARG A 3 8.07 6.41 2.90
N ILE A 4 7.13 6.47 3.83
CA ILE A 4 7.26 5.88 5.18
C ILE A 4 7.11 4.37 5.10
N VAL A 5 6.12 3.91 4.30
CA VAL A 5 5.91 2.49 4.05
C VAL A 5 7.14 1.89 3.37
N ASN A 6 7.66 2.55 2.33
CA ASN A 6 8.87 2.08 1.65
C ASN A 6 10.07 2.04 2.60
N ALA A 7 10.32 3.10 3.37
CA ALA A 7 11.44 3.14 4.31
C ALA A 7 11.35 2.03 5.38
N TYR A 8 10.15 1.73 5.86
CA TYR A 8 9.94 0.63 6.82
C TYR A 8 10.17 -0.74 6.18
N LEU A 9 9.71 -0.95 4.95
CA LEU A 9 9.94 -2.18 4.20
C LEU A 9 11.42 -2.39 3.87
N ASP A 10 12.15 -1.33 3.51
CA ASP A 10 13.60 -1.39 3.25
C ASP A 10 14.36 -1.80 4.52
N LEU A 11 13.99 -1.24 5.67
CA LEU A 11 14.55 -1.62 6.97
C LEU A 11 14.26 -3.09 7.31
N ALA A 12 13.03 -3.55 7.04
CA ALA A 12 12.63 -4.93 7.27
C ALA A 12 13.41 -5.91 6.38
N GLU A 13 13.58 -5.56 5.10
CA GLU A 13 14.35 -6.34 4.13
C GLU A 13 15.82 -6.44 4.54
N GLU A 14 16.43 -5.35 5.01
CA GLU A 14 17.81 -5.36 5.48
C GLU A 14 18.00 -6.31 6.69
N ARG A 15 17.06 -6.32 7.63
CA ARG A 15 17.09 -7.24 8.78
C ARG A 15 16.89 -8.70 8.39
N ALA A 16 15.99 -8.96 7.45
CA ALA A 16 15.81 -10.29 6.89
C ALA A 16 17.08 -10.79 6.18
N LYS A 17 17.74 -9.93 5.39
CA LYS A 17 19.04 -10.24 4.75
C LYS A 17 20.13 -10.58 5.76
N ARG A 18 20.13 -9.89 6.91
CA ARG A 18 21.06 -10.14 8.03
C ARG A 18 20.70 -11.36 8.87
N LYS A 19 19.61 -12.08 8.55
CA LYS A 19 19.12 -13.28 9.26
C LYS A 19 18.89 -13.04 10.74
N ILE A 20 18.42 -11.86 11.10
CA ILE A 20 18.01 -11.56 12.48
C ILE A 20 16.61 -12.14 12.66
N PRO A 21 16.42 -13.18 13.50
CA PRO A 21 15.10 -13.70 13.78
C PRO A 21 14.28 -12.66 14.55
N MET A 22 13.03 -12.45 14.14
CA MET A 22 12.12 -11.49 14.75
C MET A 22 10.71 -12.10 14.77
N THR A 23 9.97 -11.92 15.86
CA THR A 23 8.55 -12.32 15.94
C THR A 23 7.65 -11.23 15.40
N MET A 24 6.36 -11.52 15.22
CA MET A 24 5.39 -10.50 14.79
C MET A 24 5.20 -9.40 15.84
N GLU A 25 5.37 -9.70 17.12
CA GLU A 25 5.38 -8.72 18.20
C GLU A 25 6.58 -7.78 18.09
N ASP A 26 7.79 -8.30 17.83
CA ASP A 26 9.01 -7.49 17.65
C ASP A 26 8.84 -6.49 16.48
N TRP A 27 8.15 -6.90 15.42
CA TRP A 27 7.84 -6.01 14.29
C TRP A 27 6.85 -4.91 14.68
N ALA A 28 5.86 -5.20 15.53
CA ALA A 28 4.90 -4.20 15.98
C ALA A 28 5.58 -3.12 16.84
N GLU A 29 6.35 -3.52 17.85
CA GLU A 29 7.08 -2.57 18.70
C GLU A 29 8.05 -1.69 17.90
N ARG A 30 8.67 -2.27 16.87
CA ARG A 30 9.64 -1.56 16.04
C ARG A 30 9.00 -0.58 15.08
N LEU A 31 7.80 -0.88 14.58
CA LEU A 31 6.99 0.07 13.82
C LEU A 31 6.58 1.25 14.69
N ASP A 32 6.15 0.99 15.92
CA ASP A 32 5.76 2.03 16.88
C ASP A 32 6.93 2.99 17.15
N MET A 33 8.11 2.46 17.47
CA MET A 33 9.33 3.28 17.63
C MET A 33 9.65 4.08 16.37
N PHE A 34 9.55 3.46 15.19
CA PHE A 34 9.83 4.14 13.92
C PHE A 34 8.89 5.33 13.67
N LEU A 35 7.62 5.20 14.03
CA LEU A 35 6.65 6.28 13.95
C LEU A 35 6.94 7.40 14.97
N GLU A 36 7.33 7.05 16.20
CA GLU A 36 7.78 8.02 17.20
C GLU A 36 9.00 8.82 16.73
N PHE A 37 9.98 8.16 16.09
CA PHE A 37 11.16 8.84 15.53
C PHE A 37 10.83 9.81 14.38
N ASP A 38 9.73 9.61 13.66
CA ASP A 38 9.24 10.51 12.61
C ASP A 38 8.28 11.60 13.19
N ASP A 39 8.30 11.83 14.51
CA ASP A 39 7.42 12.73 15.27
C ASP A 39 5.92 12.48 15.00
N ARG A 40 5.53 11.21 14.74
CA ARG A 40 4.13 10.82 14.53
C ARG A 40 3.54 10.23 15.79
N GLU A 41 2.30 10.62 16.07
CA GLU A 41 1.55 10.05 17.19
C GLU A 41 1.21 8.58 16.92
N ILE A 42 1.57 7.70 17.85
CA ILE A 42 1.11 6.31 17.86
C ILE A 42 -0.37 6.28 18.27
N LEU A 43 -1.18 5.58 17.48
CA LEU A 43 -2.57 5.31 17.80
C LEU A 43 -2.66 4.26 18.92
N LYS A 44 -2.77 4.71 20.18
CA LYS A 44 -2.93 3.82 21.35
C LYS A 44 -4.30 3.14 21.44
N ASN A 45 -5.27 3.59 20.65
CA ASN A 45 -6.63 3.08 20.64
C ASN A 45 -7.05 2.79 19.19
N SER A 46 -7.96 1.83 19.00
CA SER A 46 -8.50 1.41 17.70
C SER A 46 -9.38 2.47 16.99
N GLY A 47 -9.24 3.74 17.35
CA GLY A 47 -10.06 4.83 16.83
C GLY A 47 -11.54 4.67 17.17
N LYS A 48 -12.38 5.53 16.59
CA LYS A 48 -13.85 5.44 16.67
C LYS A 48 -14.47 4.82 15.41
N VAL A 49 -13.65 4.56 14.39
CA VAL A 49 -14.10 4.11 13.08
C VAL A 49 -14.16 2.60 13.10
N SER A 50 -15.37 2.06 13.08
CA SER A 50 -15.57 0.62 13.00
C SER A 50 -15.14 0.07 11.64
N ALA A 51 -14.76 -1.21 11.60
CA ALA A 51 -14.40 -1.90 10.36
C ALA A 51 -15.47 -1.76 9.26
N LYS A 52 -16.75 -1.66 9.65
CA LYS A 52 -17.87 -1.42 8.74
C LYS A 52 -17.74 -0.08 8.01
N ILE A 53 -17.46 1.00 8.74
CA ILE A 53 -17.33 2.34 8.15
C ILE A 53 -16.11 2.40 7.20
N ALA A 54 -15.00 1.77 7.58
CA ALA A 54 -13.82 1.67 6.72
C ALA A 54 -14.12 0.90 5.42
N LYS A 55 -14.88 -0.19 5.52
CA LYS A 55 -15.31 -0.98 4.37
C LYS A 55 -16.22 -0.18 3.43
N ASP A 56 -17.27 0.45 3.98
CA ASP A 56 -18.20 1.26 3.21
C ASP A 56 -17.48 2.42 2.49
N HIS A 57 -16.47 3.02 3.14
CA HIS A 57 -15.62 4.04 2.53
C HIS A 57 -14.75 3.48 1.40
N ALA A 58 -14.08 2.34 1.63
CA ALA A 58 -13.25 1.70 0.61
C ALA A 58 -14.06 1.29 -0.62
N GLU A 59 -15.26 0.74 -0.45
CA GLU A 59 -16.16 0.37 -1.55
C GLU A 59 -16.63 1.60 -2.33
N SER A 60 -16.99 2.69 -1.65
CA SER A 60 -17.39 3.95 -2.27
C SER A 60 -16.27 4.58 -3.12
N GLU A 61 -15.04 4.60 -2.60
CA GLU A 61 -13.89 5.08 -3.35
C GLU A 61 -13.56 4.13 -4.52
N PHE A 62 -13.60 2.81 -4.29
CA PHE A 62 -13.36 1.82 -5.35
C PHE A 62 -14.32 2.01 -6.55
N GLU A 63 -15.61 2.22 -6.30
CA GLU A 63 -16.60 2.42 -7.37
C GLU A 63 -16.27 3.66 -8.23
N LYS A 64 -15.81 4.75 -7.60
CA LYS A 64 -15.39 5.97 -8.32
C LYS A 64 -14.17 5.72 -9.18
N TYR A 65 -13.14 5.07 -8.63
CA TYR A 65 -11.90 4.82 -9.35
C TYR A 65 -12.05 3.73 -10.43
N ARG A 66 -12.90 2.72 -10.22
CA ARG A 66 -13.18 1.67 -11.21
C ARG A 66 -13.71 2.24 -12.51
N ILE A 67 -14.65 3.19 -12.45
CA ILE A 67 -15.22 3.83 -13.65
C ILE A 67 -14.13 4.57 -14.46
N ILE A 68 -13.19 5.20 -13.78
CA ILE A 68 -12.08 5.91 -14.42
C ILE A 68 -11.10 4.89 -15.02
N GLN A 69 -10.76 3.84 -14.29
CA GLN A 69 -9.88 2.77 -14.73
C GLN A 69 -10.45 2.05 -15.96
N ASP A 70 -11.73 1.69 -15.96
CA ASP A 70 -12.39 1.01 -17.07
C ASP A 70 -12.39 1.87 -18.35
N ARG A 71 -12.56 3.20 -18.22
CA ARG A 71 -12.50 4.12 -19.37
C ARG A 71 -11.10 4.26 -19.95
N LEU A 72 -10.08 4.17 -19.11
CA LEU A 72 -8.67 4.25 -19.51
C LEU A 72 -8.05 2.88 -19.76
N PHE A 73 -8.85 1.81 -19.63
CA PHE A 73 -8.36 0.46 -19.78
C PHE A 73 -8.01 0.20 -21.24
N GLU A 74 -6.72 0.07 -21.50
CA GLU A 74 -6.18 -0.44 -22.74
C GLU A 74 -5.65 -1.85 -22.45
N SER A 75 -6.26 -2.86 -23.06
CA SER A 75 -5.78 -4.23 -22.94
C SER A 75 -4.40 -4.34 -23.57
N ASP A 76 -3.54 -5.20 -23.01
CA ASP A 76 -2.26 -5.56 -23.65
C ASP A 76 -2.46 -6.04 -25.09
N PHE A 77 -3.62 -6.66 -25.39
CA PHE A 77 -4.03 -7.04 -26.74
C PHE A 77 -4.27 -5.83 -27.65
N ASP A 78 -4.99 -4.81 -27.17
CA ASP A 78 -5.25 -3.58 -27.93
C ASP A 78 -3.95 -2.82 -28.20
N ARG A 79 -3.04 -2.85 -27.22
CA ARG A 79 -1.71 -2.24 -27.33
C ARG A 79 -0.86 -2.93 -28.41
N VAL A 80 -0.88 -4.26 -28.47
CA VAL A 80 -0.21 -5.05 -29.51
C VAL A 80 -0.82 -4.79 -30.89
N LEU A 81 -2.15 -4.74 -31.01
CA LEU A 81 -2.82 -4.42 -32.28
C LEU A 81 -2.48 -3.02 -32.78
N LYS A 82 -2.40 -2.02 -31.89
CA LYS A 82 -1.97 -0.66 -32.26
C LYS A 82 -0.51 -0.63 -32.75
N GLN A 83 0.38 -1.39 -32.12
CA GLN A 83 1.79 -1.49 -32.56
C GLN A 83 1.92 -2.16 -33.92
N LEU A 84 1.10 -3.16 -34.22
CA LEU A 84 1.08 -3.82 -35.53
C LEU A 84 0.56 -2.88 -36.64
N LYS A 85 -0.49 -2.09 -36.36
CA LYS A 85 -1.05 -1.12 -37.32
C LYS A 85 -0.14 0.09 -37.61
N GLN A 86 0.81 0.42 -36.74
CA GLN A 86 1.76 1.52 -36.95
C GLN A 86 2.99 1.10 -37.79
N LYS A 87 3.11 -0.18 -38.15
CA LYS A 87 4.27 -0.73 -38.86
C LYS A 87 4.03 -0.92 -40.37
N ASP A 88 2.85 -0.54 -40.86
CA ASP A 88 2.50 -0.40 -42.28
C ASP A 88 2.54 1.08 -42.68
#